data_AF-A0A411HH76-F1
#
_entry.id   AF-A0A411HH76-F1
#
_cell.length_a   1.000
_cell.length_b   1.000
_cell.length_c   1.000
_cell.angle_alpha   90.00
_cell.angle_beta   90.00
_cell.angle_gamma   90.00
#
_symmetry.space_group_name_H-M   'P 1'
#
loop_
_entity.id
_entity.type
_entity.pdbx_description
1 polymer ?
#
loop_
_entity_poly.entity_id
_entity_poly.type
_entity_poly.pdbx_seq_one_letter_code
_entity_poly.pdbx_strand_id
1 'polypeptide(L)'
;MLNVRARKMLSQLSVRLGEAEWLDGAFSTGDLMMIGVLFRSRPTGILDEYPNLAAYVARGETRPAFQRAFAAQLAVFTAFQPPT
;
A
#
# COMPACT_ATOMS: atom_id res chain seq x y z
N MET A 1 -2.32 11.15 19.86
CA MET A 1 -3.41 10.14 19.86
C MET A 1 -3.55 9.39 18.52
N LEU A 2 -3.58 10.07 17.36
CA LEU A 2 -3.71 9.44 16.04
C LEU A 2 -2.58 8.44 15.71
N ASN A 3 -1.33 8.82 15.93
CA ASN A 3 -0.16 7.97 15.66
C ASN A 3 -0.11 6.67 16.48
N VAL A 4 -0.65 6.68 17.70
CA VAL A 4 -0.72 5.49 18.57
C VAL A 4 -1.76 4.51 18.03
N ARG A 5 -2.91 5.04 17.56
CA ARG A 5 -3.94 4.20 16.93
C ARG A 5 -3.47 3.62 15.60
N ALA A 6 -2.80 4.41 14.77
CA ALA A 6 -2.23 3.94 13.50
C ALA A 6 -1.26 2.77 13.72
N ARG A 7 -0.28 2.92 14.63
CA ARG A 7 0.65 1.83 14.99
C ARG A 7 -0.08 0.60 15.52
N LYS A 8 -1.08 0.77 16.39
CA LYS A 8 -1.89 -0.37 16.88
C LYS A 8 -2.55 -1.14 15.73
N MET A 9 -3.13 -0.44 14.75
CA MET A 9 -3.76 -1.09 13.59
C MET A 9 -2.73 -1.75 12.67
N LEU A 10 -1.59 -1.10 12.41
CA LEU A 10 -0.52 -1.69 11.62
C LEU A 10 0.08 -2.94 12.28
N SER A 11 0.25 -2.93 13.61
CA SER A 11 0.68 -4.13 14.35
C SER A 11 -0.34 -5.27 14.22
N GLN A 12 -1.64 -4.99 14.32
CA GLN A 12 -2.66 -6.02 14.13
C GLN A 12 -2.69 -6.56 12.69
N LEU A 13 -2.56 -5.68 11.70
CA LEU A 13 -2.49 -6.06 10.29
C LEU A 13 -1.25 -6.89 9.98
N SER A 14 -0.10 -6.49 10.52
CA SER A 14 1.17 -7.21 10.38
C SER A 14 1.06 -8.63 10.94
N VAL A 15 0.46 -8.79 12.13
CA VAL A 15 0.18 -10.13 12.71
C VAL A 15 -0.80 -10.92 11.85
N ARG A 16 -1.87 -10.28 11.36
CA ARG A 16 -2.89 -10.95 10.53
C ARG A 16 -2.33 -11.42 9.18
N LEU A 17 -1.44 -10.65 8.58
CA LEU A 17 -0.76 -11.04 7.35
C LEU A 17 0.26 -12.14 7.64
N GLY A 18 1.05 -12.01 8.69
CA GLY A 18 2.12 -12.96 9.03
C GLY A 18 3.05 -13.17 7.84
N GLU A 19 3.23 -14.45 7.46
CA GLU A 19 4.01 -14.90 6.30
C GLU A 19 3.13 -15.12 5.05
N ALA A 20 1.83 -14.82 5.11
CA ALA A 20 0.94 -15.02 3.98
C ALA A 20 1.27 -14.03 2.85
N GLU A 21 1.07 -14.49 1.61
CA GLU A 21 1.29 -13.66 0.44
C GLU A 21 0.25 -12.53 0.36
N TRP A 22 -1.03 -12.87 0.63
CA TRP A 22 -2.21 -12.00 0.59
C TRP A 22 -3.10 -12.21 1.83
N LEU A 23 -4.02 -11.29 2.08
CA LEU A 23 -4.84 -11.29 3.30
C LEU A 23 -5.79 -12.47 3.39
N ASP A 24 -6.33 -12.95 2.27
CA ASP A 24 -7.35 -14.00 2.23
C ASP A 24 -7.00 -15.13 1.23
N GLY A 25 -5.76 -15.59 1.29
CA GLY A 25 -5.24 -16.65 0.42
C GLY A 25 -4.86 -16.11 -0.95
N ALA A 26 -5.78 -16.16 -1.91
CA ALA A 26 -5.54 -15.57 -3.22
C ALA A 26 -5.69 -14.03 -3.18
N PHE A 27 -5.03 -13.33 -4.10
CA PHE A 27 -5.19 -11.88 -4.23
C PHE A 27 -6.68 -11.51 -4.42
N SER A 28 -7.16 -10.58 -3.61
CA SER A 28 -8.55 -10.18 -3.51
C SER A 28 -8.74 -8.67 -3.60
N THR A 29 -10.00 -8.23 -3.63
CA THR A 29 -10.36 -6.81 -3.50
C THR A 29 -9.88 -6.22 -2.16
N GLY A 30 -9.85 -7.03 -1.09
CA GLY A 30 -9.30 -6.61 0.19
C GLY A 30 -7.85 -6.20 0.08
N ASP A 31 -7.07 -6.93 -0.72
CA ASP A 31 -5.67 -6.62 -0.92
C ASP A 31 -5.47 -5.33 -1.70
N LEU A 32 -6.23 -5.17 -2.79
CA LEU A 32 -6.24 -3.94 -3.60
C LEU A 32 -6.50 -2.70 -2.74
N MET A 33 -7.53 -2.75 -1.89
CA MET A 33 -7.87 -1.63 -1.01
C MET A 33 -6.78 -1.38 0.02
N MET A 34 -6.28 -2.43 0.67
CA MET A 34 -5.29 -2.30 1.74
C MET A 34 -3.95 -1.79 1.23
N ILE A 35 -3.48 -2.26 0.07
CA ILE A 35 -2.27 -1.75 -0.57
C ILE A 35 -2.40 -0.25 -0.84
N GLY A 36 -3.55 0.22 -1.34
CA GLY A 36 -3.79 1.64 -1.57
C GLY A 36 -3.74 2.49 -0.28
N VAL A 37 -4.26 1.96 0.83
CA VAL A 37 -4.17 2.62 2.15
C VAL A 37 -2.72 2.69 2.62
N LEU A 38 -1.99 1.58 2.59
CA LEU A 38 -0.61 1.51 3.05
C LEU A 38 0.33 2.34 2.16
N PHE A 39 0.12 2.34 0.85
CA PHE A 39 0.90 3.14 -0.11
C PHE A 39 0.95 4.62 0.28
N ARG A 40 -0.21 5.19 0.66
CA ARG A 40 -0.32 6.59 1.09
C ARG A 40 0.41 6.90 2.39
N SER A 41 0.72 5.89 3.19
CA SER A 41 1.47 6.05 4.43
C SER A 41 2.99 6.10 4.22
N ARG A 42 3.50 5.74 3.02
CA ARG A 42 4.95 5.73 2.70
C ARG A 42 5.68 7.03 3.07
N PRO A 43 5.17 8.25 2.77
CA PRO A 43 5.88 9.50 3.10
C PRO A 43 6.11 9.72 4.60
N THR A 44 5.40 9.00 5.46
CA THR A 44 5.56 9.11 6.92
C THR A 44 6.69 8.24 7.47
N GLY A 45 7.25 7.32 6.68
CA GLY A 45 8.25 6.34 7.12
C GLY A 45 7.71 5.22 8.03
N ILE A 46 6.41 5.23 8.36
CA ILE A 46 5.85 4.30 9.37
C ILE A 46 5.92 2.83 8.97
N LEU A 47 5.97 2.52 7.66
CA LEU A 47 6.07 1.14 7.18
C LEU A 47 7.46 0.53 7.37
N ASP A 48 8.49 1.35 7.64
CA ASP A 48 9.84 0.86 7.92
C ASP A 48 9.90 0.07 9.24
N GLU A 49 8.94 0.32 10.15
CA GLU A 49 8.73 -0.44 11.39
C GLU A 49 8.08 -1.82 11.13
N TYR A 50 7.56 -2.09 9.92
CA TYR A 50 6.78 -3.30 9.58
C TYR A 50 7.23 -3.93 8.24
N PRO A 51 8.36 -4.66 8.21
CA PRO A 51 8.95 -5.19 6.97
C PRO A 51 8.02 -6.08 6.15
N ASN A 52 7.16 -6.88 6.80
CA ASN A 52 6.21 -7.74 6.08
C ASN A 52 5.11 -6.95 5.36
N LEU A 53 4.66 -5.83 5.94
CA LEU A 53 3.71 -4.92 5.30
C LEU A 53 4.36 -4.13 4.16
N ALA A 54 5.62 -3.71 4.33
CA ALA A 54 6.37 -3.09 3.24
C ALA A 54 6.55 -4.05 2.05
N ALA A 55 6.91 -5.31 2.31
CA ALA A 55 7.01 -6.34 1.29
C ALA A 55 5.65 -6.63 0.61
N TYR A 56 4.57 -6.64 1.38
CA TYR A 56 3.21 -6.80 0.87
C TYR A 56 2.79 -5.69 -0.10
N VAL A 57 3.07 -4.42 0.24
CA VAL A 57 2.83 -3.29 -0.67
C VAL A 57 3.67 -3.41 -1.93
N ALA A 58 4.97 -3.73 -1.79
CA ALA A 58 5.86 -3.91 -2.93
C ALA A 58 5.38 -5.03 -3.88
N ARG A 59 4.90 -6.16 -3.34
CA ARG A 59 4.28 -7.23 -4.16
C ARG A 59 3.03 -6.73 -4.89
N GLY A 60 2.23 -5.87 -4.27
CA GLY A 60 1.09 -5.23 -4.92
C GLY A 60 1.49 -4.38 -6.12
N GLU A 61 2.58 -3.62 -5.99
CA GLU A 61 3.09 -2.69 -7.01
C GLU A 61 3.71 -3.40 -8.22
N THR A 62 4.27 -4.59 -8.05
CA THR A 62 4.81 -5.38 -9.17
C THR A 62 3.73 -6.00 -10.05
N ARG A 63 2.46 -6.00 -9.61
CA ARG A 63 1.35 -6.54 -10.41
C ARG A 63 1.16 -5.70 -11.69
N PRO A 64 1.05 -6.33 -12.89
CA PRO A 64 0.86 -5.59 -14.14
C PRO A 64 -0.37 -4.68 -14.15
N ALA A 65 -1.45 -5.08 -13.45
CA ALA A 65 -2.65 -4.26 -13.33
C ALA A 65 -2.39 -2.96 -12.53
N PHE A 66 -1.59 -3.04 -11.46
CA PHE A 66 -1.19 -1.86 -10.69
C PHE A 66 -0.36 -0.91 -11.55
N GLN A 67 0.67 -1.43 -12.22
CA GLN A 67 1.57 -0.62 -13.07
C GLN A 67 0.79 0.10 -14.18
N ARG A 68 -0.15 -0.58 -14.84
CA ARG A 68 -1.02 0.05 -15.85
C ARG A 68 -1.91 1.14 -15.27
N ALA A 69 -2.54 0.89 -14.12
CA ALA A 69 -3.38 1.87 -13.45
C ALA A 69 -2.58 3.10 -13.01
N PHE A 70 -1.37 2.88 -12.47
CA PHE A 70 -0.46 3.95 -12.08
C PHE A 70 0.03 4.76 -13.29
N ALA A 71 0.39 4.10 -14.39
CA ALA A 71 0.77 4.80 -15.61
C ALA A 71 -0.37 5.68 -16.14
N ALA A 72 -1.61 5.18 -16.11
CA ALA A 72 -2.79 5.94 -16.52
C ALA A 72 -3.04 7.16 -15.63
N GLN A 73 -2.98 7.01 -14.29
CA GLN A 73 -3.16 8.16 -13.39
C GLN A 73 -2.04 9.19 -13.53
N LEU A 74 -0.79 8.73 -13.74
CA LEU A 74 0.37 9.61 -13.87
C LEU A 74 0.28 10.44 -15.15
N ALA A 75 -0.18 9.85 -16.26
CA ALA A 75 -0.40 10.56 -17.51
C ALA A 75 -1.42 11.69 -17.34
N VAL A 76 -2.52 11.44 -16.61
CA VAL A 76 -3.50 12.49 -16.28
C VAL A 76 -2.86 13.56 -15.39
N PHE A 77 -2.20 13.18 -14.30
CA PHE A 77 -1.58 14.12 -13.38
C PHE A 77 -0.57 15.06 -14.09
N THR A 78 0.30 14.51 -14.93
CA THR A 78 1.32 15.27 -15.66
C THR A 78 0.73 16.19 -16.72
N ALA A 79 -0.35 15.78 -17.40
CA ALA A 79 -1.05 16.62 -18.36
C ALA A 79 -1.74 17.85 -17.75
N PHE A 80 -2.05 17.80 -16.45
CA PHE A 80 -2.75 18.87 -15.72
C PHE A 80 -1.87 19.61 -14.70
N GLN A 81 -0.54 19.43 -14.72
CA GLN A 81 0.33 20.28 -13.88
C GLN A 81 0.27 21.73 -14.37
N PRO A 82 -0.14 22.70 -13.53
CA PRO A 82 -0.05 24.10 -13.89
C PRO A 82 1.44 24.51 -14.02
N PRO A 83 1.78 25.44 -14.93
CA PRO A 83 3.14 25.95 -15.04
C PRO A 83 3.59 26.55 -13.70
N THR A 84 4.82 26.21 -13.30
CA THR A 84 5.51 26.72 -12.11
C THR A 84 5.96 28.16 -12.26
#